data_AF-A0A3D5CDF5-F1
#
_entry.id   AF-A0A3D5CDF5-F1
#
_cell.length_a   1.000
_cell.length_b   1.000
_cell.length_c   1.000
_cell.angle_alpha   90.00
_cell.angle_beta   90.00
_cell.angle_gamma   90.00
#
_symmetry.space_group_name_H-M   'P 1'
#
loop_
_entity.id
_entity.type
_entity.pdbx_description
1 polymer ?
#
loop_
_entity_poly.entity_id
_entity_poly.type
_entity_poly.pdbx_seq_one_letter_code
_entity_poly.pdbx_strand_id
1 'polypeptide(L)'
;LTVDAGGDVRCSGVRERIGLEHPYDPTRIIGVVDLEDAALCASATNRRAWGDGLHHVLDARTGVPVRTVAATWAVAPTAMVADAAA
;
A
#
# COMPACT_ATOMS: atom_id res chain seq x y z
N LEU A 1 -18.43 6.63 -5.49
CA LEU A 1 -17.81 5.53 -6.27
C LEU A 1 -16.49 5.15 -5.61
N THR A 2 -16.31 3.87 -5.35
CA THR A 2 -15.07 3.29 -4.85
C THR A 2 -14.49 2.39 -5.93
N VAL A 3 -13.21 2.56 -6.23
CA VAL A 3 -12.43 1.69 -7.13
C VAL A 3 -11.30 1.09 -6.31
N ASP A 4 -11.19 -0.24 -6.35
CA ASP A 4 -10.11 -1.01 -5.74
C ASP A 4 -9.33 -1.74 -6.83
N ALA A 5 -8.02 -1.50 -6.89
CA ALA A 5 -7.08 -2.11 -7.82
C ALA A 5 -6.04 -3.00 -7.11
N GLY A 6 -6.49 -3.92 -6.25
CA GLY A 6 -5.62 -4.90 -5.58
C GLY A 6 -5.12 -4.45 -4.20
N GLY A 7 -5.85 -3.53 -3.57
CA GLY A 7 -5.52 -2.88 -2.30
C GLY A 7 -5.30 -1.37 -2.44
N ASP A 8 -5.11 -0.89 -3.67
CA ASP A 8 -5.05 0.55 -3.97
C ASP A 8 -6.45 1.06 -4.27
N VAL A 9 -6.91 2.01 -3.45
CA VAL A 9 -8.31 2.43 -3.40
C VAL A 9 -8.45 3.91 -3.76
N ARG A 10 -9.42 4.25 -4.63
CA ARG A 10 -9.86 5.63 -4.90
C ARG A 10 -11.35 5.78 -4.56
N CYS A 11 -11.70 6.76 -3.73
CA CYS A 11 -13.08 7.05 -3.31
C CYS A 11 -13.53 8.42 -3.80
N SER A 12 -14.61 8.53 -4.59
CA SER A 12 -15.16 9.80 -5.08
C SER A 12 -16.63 9.97 -4.70
N GLY A 13 -16.98 11.05 -4.01
CA GLY A 13 -18.33 11.35 -3.52
C GLY A 13 -18.88 10.31 -2.54
N VAL A 14 -18.00 9.51 -1.94
CA VAL A 14 -18.30 8.49 -0.93
C VAL A 14 -17.18 8.48 0.09
N ARG A 15 -17.54 8.13 1.33
CA ARG A 15 -16.60 7.90 2.42
C ARG A 15 -16.53 6.40 2.69
N GLU A 16 -15.32 5.87 2.67
CA GLU A 16 -15.04 4.47 2.99
C GLU A 16 -14.12 4.38 4.19
N ARG A 17 -14.17 3.24 4.88
CA ARG A 17 -13.26 2.90 5.96
C ARG A 17 -12.32 1.79 5.51
N ILE A 18 -11.07 2.13 5.29
CA ILE A 18 -10.07 1.21 4.72
C ILE A 18 -9.18 0.66 5.84
N GLY A 19 -9.14 -0.66 5.97
CA GLY A 19 -8.23 -1.34 6.89
C GLY A 19 -6.81 -1.43 6.31
N LEU A 20 -5.81 -1.18 7.14
CA LEU A 20 -4.40 -1.38 6.79
C LEU A 20 -4.02 -2.80 7.19
N GLU A 21 -3.90 -3.70 6.21
CA GLU A 21 -3.57 -5.12 6.44
C GLU A 21 -2.25 -5.28 7.18
N HIS A 22 -2.18 -6.20 8.14
CA HIS A 22 -0.93 -6.56 8.78
C HIS A 22 -0.02 -7.31 7.79
N PRO A 23 1.21 -6.82 7.48
CA PRO A 23 2.05 -7.41 6.43
C PRO A 23 2.45 -8.87 6.63
N TYR A 24 2.37 -9.38 7.86
CA TYR A 24 2.69 -10.77 8.19
C TYR A 24 1.48 -11.60 8.64
N ASP A 25 0.27 -11.03 8.66
CA ASP A 25 -0.95 -11.74 9.07
C ASP A 25 -2.18 -11.14 8.35
N PRO A 26 -2.60 -11.68 7.19
CA PRO A 26 -3.70 -11.11 6.41
C PRO A 26 -5.06 -11.21 7.12
N THR A 27 -5.14 -11.87 8.27
CA THR A 27 -6.38 -11.92 9.09
C THR A 27 -6.52 -10.71 10.03
N ARG A 28 -5.49 -9.84 10.09
CA ARG A 28 -5.44 -8.68 11.00
C ARG A 28 -5.30 -7.37 10.26
N ILE A 29 -5.84 -6.33 10.90
CA ILE A 29 -5.61 -4.92 10.54
C ILE A 29 -4.71 -4.28 11.61
N ILE A 30 -3.70 -3.52 11.17
CA ILE A 30 -2.83 -2.74 12.07
C ILE A 30 -3.31 -1.30 12.27
N GLY A 31 -4.26 -0.88 11.45
CA GLY A 31 -4.81 0.47 11.49
C GLY A 31 -5.99 0.60 10.53
N VAL A 32 -6.62 1.77 10.57
CA VAL A 32 -7.77 2.10 9.75
C VAL A 32 -7.67 3.56 9.31
N VAL A 33 -8.01 3.83 8.06
CA VAL A 33 -8.10 5.18 7.49
C VAL A 33 -9.51 5.41 6.97
N ASP A 34 -10.15 6.49 7.40
CA ASP A 34 -11.38 6.97 6.77
C ASP A 34 -10.98 7.78 5.51
N LEU A 35 -11.44 7.35 4.34
CA LEU A 35 -11.04 7.89 3.03
C LEU A 35 -12.27 8.50 2.32
N GLU A 36 -12.16 9.76 1.91
CA GLU A 36 -13.20 10.49 1.19
C GLU A 36 -12.55 11.41 0.15
N ASP A 37 -13.06 11.38 -1.08
CA ASP A 37 -12.55 12.18 -2.22
C ASP A 37 -11.02 12.10 -2.45
N ALA A 38 -10.42 10.99 -2.06
CA ALA A 38 -8.97 10.76 -2.12
C ALA A 38 -8.64 9.31 -2.52
N ALA A 39 -7.36 9.06 -2.74
CA ALA A 39 -6.78 7.74 -2.96
C ALA A 39 -5.91 7.31 -1.78
N LEU A 40 -5.86 6.01 -1.56
CA LEU A 40 -4.92 5.34 -0.66
C LEU A 40 -4.26 4.20 -1.44
N CYS A 41 -2.94 4.22 -1.54
CA CYS A 41 -2.16 3.15 -2.16
C CYS A 41 -1.20 2.53 -1.14
N ALA A 42 -0.84 1.27 -1.37
CA ALA A 42 -0.04 0.49 -0.45
C ALA A 42 1.11 -0.26 -1.14
N SER A 43 2.31 -0.14 -0.59
CA SER A 43 3.48 -0.93 -0.99
C SER A 43 3.84 -1.90 0.13
N ALA A 44 4.09 -3.16 -0.22
CA ALA A 44 4.47 -4.19 0.75
C ALA A 44 5.43 -5.22 0.12
N THR A 45 6.26 -5.82 0.96
CA THR A 45 7.31 -6.76 0.50
C THR A 45 6.86 -8.22 0.51
N ASN A 46 5.66 -8.52 1.02
CA ASN A 46 5.20 -9.89 1.33
C ASN A 46 4.53 -10.64 0.16
N ARG A 47 3.86 -9.95 -0.78
CA ARG A 47 3.06 -10.62 -1.84
C ARG A 47 3.84 -10.92 -3.12
N ARG A 48 4.80 -10.08 -3.49
CA ARG A 48 5.65 -10.25 -4.68
C ARG A 48 7.10 -10.41 -4.24
N ALA A 49 7.40 -11.61 -3.75
CA ALA A 49 8.68 -12.02 -3.19
C ALA A 49 9.12 -13.40 -3.72
N TRP A 50 10.43 -13.64 -3.75
CA TRP A 50 11.03 -14.87 -4.29
C TRP A 50 12.40 -15.15 -3.67
N GLY A 51 12.82 -16.42 -3.68
CA GLY A 51 14.16 -16.85 -3.30
C GLY A 51 14.67 -16.30 -1.97
N ASP A 52 15.97 -16.00 -1.91
CA ASP A 52 16.72 -15.54 -0.72
C ASP A 52 16.37 -14.09 -0.31
N GLY A 53 15.12 -13.88 0.10
CA GLY A 53 14.61 -12.61 0.58
C GLY A 53 14.61 -11.51 -0.49
N LEU A 54 14.37 -11.89 -1.75
CA LEU A 54 14.16 -10.94 -2.84
C LEU A 54 12.69 -10.55 -2.94
N HIS A 55 12.45 -9.30 -3.30
CA HIS A 55 11.12 -8.77 -3.62
C HIS A 55 11.26 -7.57 -4.54
N HIS A 56 10.12 -7.15 -5.11
CA HIS A 56 10.07 -6.13 -6.16
C HIS A 56 10.34 -4.69 -5.71
N VAL A 57 10.26 -4.38 -4.42
CA VAL A 57 10.57 -3.05 -3.87
C VAL A 57 12.08 -2.93 -3.59
N LEU A 58 12.77 -2.05 -4.33
CA LEU A 58 14.22 -1.90 -4.27
C LEU A 58 14.63 -0.53 -3.71
N ASP A 59 15.75 -0.47 -3.01
CA ASP A 59 16.41 0.79 -2.69
C ASP A 59 17.08 1.33 -3.97
N ALA A 60 16.60 2.46 -4.46
CA ALA A 60 17.09 3.07 -5.70
C ALA A 60 18.58 3.44 -5.68
N ARG A 61 19.20 3.58 -4.49
CA ARG A 61 20.64 3.89 -4.35
C ARG A 61 21.53 2.66 -4.54
N THR A 62 21.00 1.47 -4.24
CA THR A 62 21.78 0.22 -4.20
C THR A 62 21.30 -0.84 -5.19
N GLY A 63 20.06 -0.75 -5.66
CA GLY A 63 19.40 -1.77 -6.47
C GLY A 63 19.04 -3.05 -5.69
N VAL A 64 19.23 -3.06 -4.37
CA VAL A 64 18.95 -4.22 -3.51
C VAL A 64 17.57 -4.07 -2.84
N PRO A 65 16.85 -5.17 -2.57
CA PRO A 65 15.58 -5.14 -1.85
C PRO A 65 15.65 -4.41 -0.49
N VAL A 66 14.65 -3.57 -0.20
CA VAL A 66 14.51 -2.87 1.09
C VAL A 66 14.20 -3.86 2.22
N ARG A 67 14.97 -3.83 3.32
CA ARG A 67 14.78 -4.77 4.46
C ARG A 67 14.28 -4.13 5.75
N THR A 68 14.21 -2.80 5.80
CA THR A 68 13.88 -2.04 7.03
C THR A 68 12.42 -1.65 7.14
N VAL A 69 11.63 -1.84 6.08
CA VAL A 69 10.22 -1.44 6.00
C VAL A 69 9.39 -2.63 5.53
N ALA A 70 8.37 -2.99 6.30
CA ALA A 70 7.50 -4.13 5.99
C ALA A 70 6.42 -3.77 4.96
N ALA A 71 5.78 -2.62 5.16
CA ALA A 71 4.78 -2.04 4.27
C ALA A 71 4.61 -0.54 4.57
N THR A 72 4.01 0.16 3.63
CA THR A 72 3.71 1.59 3.64
C THR A 72 2.34 1.84 3.03
N TRP A 73 1.73 2.95 3.45
CA TRP A 73 0.47 3.44 2.91
C TRP A 73 0.58 4.94 2.74
N ALA A 74 0.12 5.45 1.60
CA ALA A 74 0.09 6.88 1.31
C ALA A 74 -1.31 7.32 0.90
N VAL A 75 -1.74 8.47 1.41
CA VAL A 75 -3.00 9.11 1.03
C VAL A 75 -2.70 10.36 0.20
N ALA A 76 -3.36 10.48 -0.95
CA ALA A 76 -3.22 11.64 -1.83
C ALA A 76 -4.52 11.91 -2.62
N PRO A 77 -4.68 13.10 -3.24
CA PRO A 77 -5.87 13.39 -4.04
C PRO A 77 -6.08 12.45 -5.25
N THR A 78 -5.00 11.90 -5.80
CA THR A 78 -5.01 10.99 -6.95
C THR A 78 -4.26 9.70 -6.64
N ALA A 79 -4.70 8.60 -7.25
CA ALA A 79 -4.06 7.30 -7.11
C ALA A 79 -2.60 7.34 -7.62
N MET A 80 -2.33 8.08 -8.69
CA MET A 80 -0.98 8.23 -9.24
C MET A 80 0.01 8.83 -8.23
N VAL A 81 -0.42 9.81 -7.43
CA VAL A 81 0.46 10.42 -6.41
C VAL A 81 0.56 9.52 -5.18
N ALA A 82 -0.53 8.88 -4.77
CA ALA A 82 -0.53 7.94 -3.66
C ALA A 82 0.40 6.74 -3.95
N ASP A 83 0.29 6.13 -5.13
CA ASP A 83 1.11 4.99 -5.57
C ASP A 83 2.61 5.36 -5.64
N ALA A 84 2.93 6.53 -6.20
CA ALA A 84 4.32 6.99 -6.24
C ALA A 84 4.93 7.26 -4.86
N ALA A 85 4.11 7.54 -3.84
CA ALA A 85 4.56 7.89 -2.50
C ALA A 85 4.53 6.72 -1.49
N ALA A 86 3.78 5.65 -1.80
CA ALA A 86 3.65 4.46 -0.96
C ALA A 86 4.89 3.58 -1.09
#